data_AF-A0A151N746-F1
#
_entry.id   AF-A0A151N746-F1
#
_cell.length_a   1.000
_cell.length_b   1.000
_cell.length_c   1.000
_cell.angle_alpha   90.00
_cell.angle_beta   90.00
_cell.angle_gamma   90.00
#
_symmetry.space_group_name_H-M   'P 1'
#
loop_
_entity.id
_entity.type
_entity.pdbx_description
1 polymer ?
#
loop_
_entity_poly.entity_id
_entity_poly.type
_entity_poly.pdbx_seq_one_letter_code
_entity_poly.pdbx_strand_id
1 'polypeptide(L)'
;MTGAGSAGAGRDRVVSEFENDRKRRKTPKTLCFAERITSKSPSYDVKYLLEEMELATECMKPVLPILQWYKHPNDLMFREVASLYFDHLRVYWQDLLNLDLETGFSVEEALINAFKRLDSDITLEVQAPLENEVMRNIALQVAFSGATACVSHIDGVHLHVANAGDCRAILGVQEEDGTWSALSLTRDHNVFNEAEIRRLKEEHPKVEEKTIIVNDRLLGILIPSRSFGDVQLKWSKELQQSVLENGSNVEALNIYQYVPPNYYTPPYLTAEPEVTYHKLRRKDRFLVMASDGLWDMLNNEDVVKLVAEHLAESTVQKPELKKPVNLGYMQSLLLQRKSRSMGSLDQNIATHLIRHAVGNNEYGEVDQEKLVAMLTLPEDLARMYRDDITVTVVYFNSDAIENYYPGKK
;
A
#
# COMPACT_ATOMS: atom_id res chain seq x y z
N MET A 1 -45.76 49.29 -10.28
CA MET A 1 -45.47 47.83 -10.21
C MET A 1 -44.30 47.55 -11.13
N THR A 2 -43.09 47.61 -10.61
CA THR A 2 -41.87 47.27 -11.36
C THR A 2 -41.06 46.34 -10.48
N GLY A 3 -41.20 45.05 -10.73
CA GLY A 3 -40.39 44.01 -10.13
C GLY A 3 -39.41 43.49 -11.17
N ALA A 4 -38.14 43.86 -11.05
CA ALA A 4 -37.04 43.14 -11.65
C ALA A 4 -36.75 41.92 -10.77
N GLY A 5 -36.91 40.71 -11.32
CA GLY A 5 -36.70 39.44 -10.63
C GLY A 5 -35.51 38.68 -11.20
N SER A 6 -34.55 38.39 -10.32
CA SER A 6 -33.27 37.73 -10.52
C SER A 6 -33.29 36.43 -11.32
N ALA A 7 -32.55 36.39 -12.43
CA ALA A 7 -32.05 35.17 -13.04
C ALA A 7 -30.57 35.02 -12.67
N GLY A 8 -30.27 34.31 -11.57
CA GLY A 8 -28.89 34.21 -11.09
C GLY A 8 -28.63 33.18 -9.97
N ALA A 9 -29.53 32.24 -9.69
CA ALA A 9 -29.36 31.29 -8.58
C ALA A 9 -29.29 29.81 -9.00
N GLY A 10 -29.36 29.51 -10.30
CA GLY A 10 -29.43 28.13 -10.81
C GLY A 10 -28.10 27.49 -11.22
N ARG A 11 -27.06 28.30 -11.52
CA ARG A 11 -25.74 27.77 -11.93
C ARG A 11 -24.81 27.46 -10.77
N ASP A 12 -24.86 28.26 -9.70
CA ASP A 12 -23.91 28.11 -8.58
C ASP A 12 -24.21 26.91 -7.67
N ARG A 13 -25.47 26.44 -7.62
CA ARG A 13 -25.84 25.23 -6.87
C ARG A 13 -25.38 23.94 -7.53
N VAL A 14 -25.40 23.89 -8.87
CA VAL A 14 -24.94 22.71 -9.62
C VAL A 14 -23.41 22.64 -9.55
N VAL A 15 -22.70 23.76 -9.63
CA VAL A 15 -21.23 23.77 -9.49
C VAL A 15 -20.80 23.37 -8.08
N SER A 16 -21.51 23.78 -7.03
CA SER A 16 -21.16 23.40 -5.65
C SER A 16 -21.51 21.95 -5.30
N GLU A 17 -22.57 21.37 -5.87
CA GLU A 17 -22.83 19.92 -5.80
C GLU A 17 -21.76 19.12 -6.57
N PHE A 18 -21.34 19.58 -7.76
CA PHE A 18 -20.26 18.94 -8.54
C PHE A 18 -18.87 19.08 -7.89
N GLU A 19 -18.57 20.17 -7.17
CA GLU A 19 -17.33 20.33 -6.39
C GLU A 19 -17.32 19.47 -5.13
N ASN A 20 -18.46 19.33 -4.45
CA ASN A 20 -18.60 18.41 -3.32
C ASN A 20 -18.49 16.93 -3.76
N ASP A 21 -18.98 16.58 -4.94
CA ASP A 21 -18.81 15.23 -5.50
C ASP A 21 -17.39 14.94 -5.99
N ARG A 22 -16.62 15.96 -6.39
CA ARG A 22 -15.19 15.78 -6.74
C ARG A 22 -14.33 15.39 -5.54
N LYS A 23 -14.64 15.88 -4.34
CA LYS A 23 -13.96 15.45 -3.10
C LYS A 23 -14.41 14.05 -2.62
N ARG A 24 -15.54 13.53 -3.12
CA ARG A 24 -16.04 12.17 -2.85
C ARG A 24 -15.46 11.10 -3.77
N ARG A 25 -14.67 11.48 -4.79
CA ARG A 25 -14.06 10.52 -5.71
C ARG A 25 -12.97 9.75 -4.99
N LYS A 26 -13.38 8.55 -4.55
CA LYS A 26 -12.61 7.46 -3.94
C LYS A 26 -11.11 7.58 -4.28
N THR A 27 -10.29 7.94 -3.29
CA THR A 27 -8.92 7.46 -3.28
C THR A 27 -8.99 5.94 -3.38
N PRO A 28 -8.20 5.30 -4.27
CA PRO A 28 -8.12 3.85 -4.29
C PRO A 28 -7.81 3.37 -2.87
N LYS A 29 -8.44 2.28 -2.44
CA LYS A 29 -8.19 1.79 -1.08
C LYS A 29 -6.71 1.41 -0.99
N THR A 30 -5.97 2.13 -0.17
CA THR A 30 -4.54 1.91 -0.01
C THR A 30 -4.29 0.68 0.85
N LEU A 31 -3.76 -0.39 0.25
CA LEU A 31 -3.39 -1.63 0.94
C LEU A 31 -1.87 -1.69 1.07
N CYS A 32 -1.36 -1.29 2.23
CA CYS A 32 0.03 -1.54 2.60
C CYS A 32 0.13 -2.92 3.27
N PHE A 33 0.38 -3.95 2.46
CA PHE A 33 0.70 -5.28 2.98
C PHE A 33 2.21 -5.40 3.18
N ALA A 34 2.62 -5.55 4.45
CA ALA A 34 3.91 -6.15 4.77
C ALA A 34 3.67 -7.60 5.15
N GLU A 35 3.70 -8.48 4.16
CA GLU A 35 3.65 -9.91 4.41
C GLU A 35 5.04 -10.41 4.73
N ARG A 36 5.20 -11.00 5.92
CA ARG A 36 6.40 -11.78 6.24
C ARG A 36 6.31 -13.13 5.52
N ILE A 37 6.72 -13.16 4.26
CA ILE A 37 6.91 -14.41 3.52
C ILE A 37 8.23 -15.02 4.00
N THR A 38 8.17 -15.91 4.99
CA THR A 38 9.34 -16.71 5.35
C THR A 38 9.42 -17.91 4.42
N SER A 39 10.28 -17.85 3.39
CA SER A 39 10.69 -19.07 2.70
C SER A 39 11.51 -19.90 3.69
N LYS A 40 10.95 -21.01 4.15
CA LYS A 40 11.76 -22.04 4.78
C LYS A 40 12.42 -22.85 3.66
N SER A 41 13.74 -22.77 3.63
CA SER A 41 14.66 -23.84 3.20
C SER A 41 14.83 -24.09 1.68
N PRO A 42 15.71 -25.06 1.37
CA PRO A 42 16.95 -25.04 0.59
C PRO A 42 16.76 -24.91 -0.93
N SER A 43 17.83 -25.02 -1.71
CA SER A 43 17.83 -25.01 -3.18
C SER A 43 17.00 -26.15 -3.81
N TYR A 44 15.68 -26.09 -3.70
CA TYR A 44 14.78 -26.89 -4.52
C TYR A 44 14.63 -26.22 -5.87
N ASP A 45 14.63 -27.05 -6.91
CA ASP A 45 14.27 -26.62 -8.25
C ASP A 45 12.83 -26.10 -8.24
N VAL A 46 12.65 -24.82 -8.55
CA VAL A 46 11.32 -24.16 -8.59
C VAL A 46 10.39 -24.94 -9.51
N LYS A 47 10.91 -25.49 -10.62
CA LYS A 47 10.15 -26.30 -11.55
C LYS A 47 9.57 -27.54 -10.88
N TYR A 48 10.38 -28.26 -10.11
CA TYR A 48 9.94 -29.44 -9.38
C TYR A 48 8.82 -29.12 -8.38
N LEU A 49 8.91 -27.98 -7.67
CA LEU A 49 7.86 -27.55 -6.74
C LEU A 49 6.53 -27.29 -7.47
N LEU A 50 6.58 -26.61 -8.61
CA LEU A 50 5.39 -26.34 -9.42
C LEU A 50 4.78 -27.64 -9.99
N GLU A 51 5.61 -28.59 -10.44
CA GLU A 51 5.17 -29.92 -10.90
C GLU A 51 4.49 -30.70 -9.77
N GLU A 52 5.03 -30.65 -8.55
CA GLU A 52 4.42 -31.30 -7.38
C GLU A 52 3.07 -30.67 -7.00
N MET A 53 2.97 -29.35 -7.07
CA MET A 53 1.71 -28.62 -6.83
C MET A 53 0.63 -28.96 -7.86
N GLU A 54 1.01 -29.05 -9.14
CA GLU A 54 0.08 -29.43 -10.20
C GLU A 54 -0.38 -30.88 -10.03
N LEU A 55 0.56 -31.81 -9.79
CA LEU A 55 0.25 -33.22 -9.56
C LEU A 55 -0.67 -33.41 -8.34
N ALA A 56 -0.44 -32.67 -7.25
CA ALA A 56 -1.31 -32.69 -6.08
C ALA A 56 -2.73 -32.25 -6.44
N THR A 57 -2.86 -31.18 -7.23
CA THR A 57 -4.16 -30.65 -7.65
C THR A 57 -4.89 -31.62 -8.58
N GLU A 58 -4.21 -32.22 -9.57
CA GLU A 58 -4.78 -33.25 -10.44
C GLU A 58 -5.24 -34.49 -9.67
N CYS A 59 -4.47 -34.89 -8.65
CA CYS A 59 -4.80 -36.03 -7.80
C CYS A 59 -5.85 -35.73 -6.71
N MET A 60 -6.41 -34.52 -6.67
CA MET A 60 -7.33 -34.06 -5.60
C MET A 60 -6.72 -34.21 -4.19
N LYS A 61 -5.40 -34.03 -4.09
CA LYS A 61 -4.63 -34.01 -2.84
C LYS A 61 -4.44 -32.57 -2.37
N PRO A 62 -4.26 -32.34 -1.05
CA PRO A 62 -3.94 -31.02 -0.56
C PRO A 62 -2.60 -30.54 -1.14
N VAL A 63 -2.61 -29.33 -1.70
CA VAL A 63 -1.40 -28.66 -2.19
C VAL A 63 -0.52 -28.25 -1.00
N LEU A 64 0.80 -28.23 -1.21
CA LEU A 64 1.75 -27.78 -0.21
C LEU A 64 1.44 -26.35 0.27
N PRO A 65 1.62 -26.05 1.56
CA PRO A 65 1.39 -24.71 2.07
C PRO A 65 2.40 -23.72 1.47
N ILE A 66 1.91 -22.77 0.67
CA ILE A 66 2.73 -21.76 -0.01
C ILE A 66 3.09 -20.61 0.94
N LEU A 67 2.10 -20.12 1.69
CA LEU A 67 2.23 -18.94 2.55
C LEU A 67 1.74 -19.22 3.97
N GLN A 68 2.45 -18.64 4.94
CA GLN A 68 2.00 -18.53 6.32
C GLN A 68 1.64 -17.08 6.63
N TRP A 69 0.34 -16.83 6.83
CA TRP A 69 -0.20 -15.48 7.04
C TRP A 69 -0.02 -15.01 8.48
N TYR A 70 0.48 -13.79 8.65
CA TYR A 70 0.51 -13.06 9.91
C TYR A 70 -0.47 -11.89 9.84
N LYS A 71 -1.75 -12.19 10.09
CA LYS A 71 -2.84 -11.22 9.95
C LYS A 71 -3.49 -10.90 11.28
N HIS A 72 -4.00 -9.68 11.43
CA HIS A 72 -4.83 -9.32 12.57
C HIS A 72 -6.19 -10.04 12.46
N PRO A 73 -6.87 -10.39 13.57
CA PRO A 73 -8.18 -11.05 13.52
C PRO A 73 -9.26 -10.30 12.73
N ASN A 74 -9.11 -8.98 12.56
CA ASN A 74 -10.03 -8.15 11.77
C ASN A 74 -9.74 -8.22 10.25
N ASP A 75 -8.62 -8.79 9.84
CA ASP A 75 -8.26 -8.94 8.43
C ASP A 75 -8.97 -10.19 7.88
N LEU A 76 -9.91 -9.96 6.97
CA LEU A 76 -10.80 -10.99 6.44
C LEU A 76 -10.27 -11.58 5.13
N MET A 77 -10.53 -12.88 4.93
CA MET A 77 -10.34 -13.54 3.64
C MET A 77 -11.72 -13.89 3.10
N PHE A 78 -12.03 -13.45 1.88
CA PHE A 78 -13.30 -13.73 1.23
C PHE A 78 -13.34 -15.19 0.77
N ARG A 79 -14.18 -16.01 1.41
CA ARG A 79 -14.22 -17.46 1.17
C ARG A 79 -15.01 -17.81 -0.08
N GLU A 80 -15.96 -16.96 -0.43
CA GLU A 80 -16.88 -17.12 -1.56
C GLU A 80 -16.14 -17.11 -2.90
N VAL A 81 -15.03 -16.38 -3.00
CA VAL A 81 -14.20 -16.24 -4.20
C VAL A 81 -12.90 -17.04 -4.13
N ALA A 82 -12.66 -17.76 -3.02
CA ALA A 82 -11.40 -18.46 -2.81
C ALA A 82 -11.14 -19.56 -3.87
N SER A 83 -12.18 -20.23 -4.35
CA SER A 83 -12.04 -21.22 -5.43
C SER A 83 -11.64 -20.56 -6.75
N LEU A 84 -12.24 -19.43 -7.08
CA LEU A 84 -11.93 -18.67 -8.29
C LEU A 84 -10.46 -18.21 -8.29
N TYR A 85 -10.00 -17.61 -7.19
CA TYR A 85 -8.61 -17.16 -7.07
C TYR A 85 -7.62 -18.32 -7.11
N PHE A 86 -7.99 -19.47 -6.54
CA PHE A 86 -7.16 -20.68 -6.62
C PHE A 86 -7.05 -21.19 -8.06
N ASP A 87 -8.16 -21.21 -8.80
CA ASP A 87 -8.17 -21.65 -10.20
C ASP A 87 -7.31 -20.72 -11.09
N HIS A 88 -7.39 -19.41 -10.91
CA HIS A 88 -6.52 -18.45 -11.62
C HIS A 88 -5.04 -18.59 -11.24
N LEU A 89 -4.74 -18.80 -9.95
CA LEU A 89 -3.38 -19.07 -9.48
C LEU A 89 -2.84 -20.37 -10.08
N ARG A 90 -3.71 -21.39 -10.24
CA ARG A 90 -3.36 -22.64 -10.91
C ARG A 90 -2.99 -22.43 -12.35
N VAL A 91 -3.82 -21.70 -13.10
CA VAL A 91 -3.51 -21.36 -14.50
C VAL A 91 -2.16 -20.63 -14.58
N TYR A 92 -1.87 -19.73 -13.63
CA TYR A 92 -0.60 -19.03 -13.62
C TYR A 92 0.60 -19.97 -13.43
N TRP A 93 0.57 -20.88 -12.45
CA TRP A 93 1.69 -21.80 -12.29
C TRP A 93 1.82 -22.80 -13.46
N GLN A 94 0.72 -23.14 -14.13
CA GLN A 94 0.75 -23.97 -15.34
C GLN A 94 1.44 -23.21 -16.50
N ASP A 95 1.15 -21.93 -16.66
CA ASP A 95 1.85 -21.07 -17.63
C ASP A 95 3.35 -20.99 -17.31
N LEU A 96 3.71 -20.90 -16.02
CA LEU A 96 5.10 -20.93 -15.56
C LEU A 96 5.81 -22.26 -15.86
N LEU A 97 5.11 -23.39 -15.74
CA LEU A 97 5.65 -24.71 -16.12
C LEU A 97 5.90 -24.85 -17.62
N ASN A 98 5.09 -24.18 -18.44
CA ASN A 98 5.21 -24.19 -19.90
C ASN A 98 6.29 -23.24 -20.42
N LEU A 99 6.73 -22.27 -19.61
CA LEU A 99 7.85 -21.39 -19.94
C LEU A 99 9.17 -22.15 -19.74
N ASP A 100 9.98 -22.29 -20.79
CA ASP A 100 11.36 -22.81 -20.70
C ASP A 100 12.26 -21.78 -19.99
N LEU A 101 12.15 -21.72 -18.66
CA LEU A 101 12.97 -20.87 -17.80
C LEU A 101 14.28 -21.59 -17.46
N GLU A 102 15.25 -21.60 -18.38
CA GLU A 102 16.57 -22.23 -18.13
C GLU A 102 17.29 -21.66 -16.89
N THR A 103 17.04 -20.38 -16.53
CA THR A 103 17.72 -19.68 -15.44
C THR A 103 16.79 -19.22 -14.30
N GLY A 104 15.49 -19.49 -14.39
CA GLY A 104 14.48 -18.91 -13.49
C GLY A 104 14.38 -17.38 -13.60
N PHE A 105 13.51 -16.79 -12.77
CA PHE A 105 13.38 -15.34 -12.65
C PHE A 105 14.32 -14.78 -11.58
N SER A 106 14.85 -13.58 -11.81
CA SER A 106 15.31 -12.75 -10.69
C SER A 106 14.12 -12.36 -9.80
N VAL A 107 14.38 -12.03 -8.52
CA VAL A 107 13.31 -11.58 -7.60
C VAL A 107 12.60 -10.33 -8.12
N GLU A 108 13.35 -9.44 -8.78
CA GLU A 108 12.80 -8.24 -9.43
C GLU A 108 11.82 -8.59 -10.55
N GLU A 109 12.22 -9.46 -11.48
CA GLU A 109 11.34 -9.91 -12.57
C GLU A 109 10.13 -10.68 -12.03
N ALA A 110 10.32 -11.50 -10.99
CA ALA A 110 9.24 -12.25 -10.36
C ALA A 110 8.19 -11.31 -9.74
N LEU A 111 8.61 -10.24 -9.06
CA LEU A 111 7.71 -9.23 -8.50
C LEU A 111 6.96 -8.46 -9.60
N ILE A 112 7.66 -8.02 -10.65
CA ILE A 112 7.05 -7.32 -11.79
C ILE A 112 6.01 -8.22 -12.46
N ASN A 113 6.36 -9.47 -12.76
CA ASN A 113 5.47 -10.43 -13.40
C ASN A 113 4.28 -10.79 -12.51
N ALA A 114 4.47 -10.97 -11.20
CA ALA A 114 3.38 -11.25 -10.26
C ALA A 114 2.34 -10.11 -10.22
N PHE A 115 2.79 -8.84 -10.19
CA PHE A 115 1.90 -7.69 -10.22
C PHE A 115 1.13 -7.60 -11.55
N LYS A 116 1.85 -7.71 -12.68
CA LYS A 116 1.21 -7.66 -14.00
C LYS A 116 0.23 -8.80 -14.21
N ARG A 117 0.58 -10.00 -13.73
CA ARG A 117 -0.28 -11.18 -13.81
C ARG A 117 -1.57 -10.98 -13.02
N LEU A 118 -1.47 -10.55 -11.77
CA LEU A 118 -2.64 -10.34 -10.92
C LEU A 118 -3.60 -9.30 -11.52
N ASP A 119 -3.09 -8.19 -12.05
CA ASP A 119 -3.93 -7.16 -12.69
C ASP A 119 -4.59 -7.63 -13.99
N SER A 120 -3.87 -8.47 -14.75
CA SER A 120 -4.43 -9.16 -15.92
C SER A 120 -5.53 -10.15 -15.51
N ASP A 121 -5.31 -10.94 -14.45
CA ASP A 121 -6.29 -11.90 -13.95
C ASP A 121 -7.57 -11.20 -13.46
N ILE A 122 -7.45 -10.07 -12.74
CA ILE A 122 -8.60 -9.22 -12.37
C ILE A 122 -9.43 -8.81 -13.61
N THR A 123 -8.75 -8.51 -14.72
CA THR A 123 -9.43 -8.17 -15.98
C THR A 123 -10.10 -9.38 -16.64
N LEU A 124 -9.48 -10.55 -16.57
CA LEU A 124 -9.99 -11.80 -17.17
C LEU A 124 -11.17 -12.38 -16.37
N GLU A 125 -11.13 -12.28 -15.04
CA GLU A 125 -12.19 -12.74 -14.13
C GLU A 125 -13.55 -12.09 -14.45
N VAL A 126 -13.54 -10.82 -14.86
CA VAL A 126 -14.77 -10.10 -15.25
C VAL A 126 -15.30 -10.54 -16.62
N GLN A 127 -14.41 -10.94 -17.53
CA GLN A 127 -14.78 -11.38 -18.87
C GLN A 127 -15.21 -12.84 -18.91
N ALA A 128 -14.82 -13.63 -17.90
CA ALA A 128 -15.20 -15.02 -17.79
C ALA A 128 -16.73 -15.16 -17.57
N PRO A 129 -17.39 -16.14 -18.21
CA PRO A 129 -18.80 -16.40 -18.01
C PRO A 129 -19.03 -17.03 -16.62
N LEU A 130 -19.15 -16.20 -15.59
CA LEU A 130 -19.42 -16.64 -14.22
C LEU A 130 -20.91 -16.91 -14.04
N GLU A 131 -21.28 -18.19 -13.83
CA GLU A 131 -22.67 -18.59 -13.57
C GLU A 131 -23.22 -17.99 -12.27
N ASN A 132 -22.36 -17.84 -11.25
CA ASN A 132 -22.74 -17.29 -9.96
C ASN A 132 -22.75 -15.74 -9.98
N GLU A 133 -23.94 -15.16 -9.81
CA GLU A 133 -24.16 -13.70 -9.79
C GLU A 133 -23.32 -13.00 -8.69
N VAL A 134 -23.15 -13.64 -7.52
CA VAL A 134 -22.38 -13.06 -6.42
C VAL A 134 -20.90 -12.93 -6.79
N MET A 135 -20.31 -13.98 -7.36
CA MET A 135 -18.91 -13.97 -7.82
C MET A 135 -18.71 -12.94 -8.92
N ARG A 136 -19.65 -12.86 -9.87
CA ARG A 136 -19.62 -11.87 -10.95
C ARG A 136 -19.65 -10.44 -10.42
N ASN A 137 -20.54 -10.16 -9.46
CA ASN A 137 -20.65 -8.85 -8.83
C ASN A 137 -19.38 -8.49 -8.04
N ILE A 138 -18.77 -9.45 -7.35
CA ILE A 138 -17.49 -9.24 -6.66
C ILE A 138 -16.37 -8.95 -7.66
N ALA A 139 -16.22 -9.75 -8.72
CA ALA A 139 -15.21 -9.54 -9.76
C ALA A 139 -15.34 -8.15 -10.40
N LEU A 140 -16.58 -7.74 -10.72
CA LEU A 140 -16.87 -6.40 -11.22
C LEU A 140 -16.47 -5.31 -10.21
N GLN A 141 -16.82 -5.47 -8.93
CA GLN A 141 -16.43 -4.52 -7.89
C GLN A 141 -14.91 -4.43 -7.73
N VAL A 142 -14.19 -5.54 -7.76
CA VAL A 142 -12.73 -5.59 -7.67
C VAL A 142 -12.10 -4.86 -8.84
N ALA A 143 -12.50 -5.18 -10.08
CA ALA A 143 -11.93 -4.56 -11.28
C ALA A 143 -12.21 -3.06 -11.40
N PHE A 144 -13.43 -2.61 -11.07
CA PHE A 144 -13.78 -1.19 -11.11
C PHE A 144 -13.30 -0.41 -9.89
N SER A 145 -12.90 -1.09 -8.81
CA SER A 145 -12.19 -0.46 -7.70
C SER A 145 -10.70 -0.34 -8.01
N GLY A 146 -10.05 0.61 -7.35
CA GLY A 146 -8.60 0.81 -7.41
C GLY A 146 -7.93 0.43 -6.11
N ALA A 147 -6.72 -0.12 -6.19
CA ALA A 147 -5.85 -0.33 -5.04
C ALA A 147 -4.40 -0.03 -5.39
N THR A 148 -3.72 0.71 -4.52
CA THR A 148 -2.27 0.87 -4.56
C THR A 148 -1.62 -0.28 -3.80
N ALA A 149 -0.39 -0.62 -4.16
CA ALA A 149 0.34 -1.69 -3.48
C ALA A 149 1.82 -1.33 -3.31
N CYS A 150 2.28 -1.36 -2.06
CA CYS A 150 3.69 -1.29 -1.71
C CYS A 150 4.02 -2.55 -0.92
N VAL A 151 4.88 -3.39 -1.48
CA VAL A 151 5.20 -4.73 -0.99
C VAL A 151 6.71 -4.83 -0.80
N SER A 152 7.14 -5.36 0.36
CA SER A 152 8.55 -5.67 0.60
C SER A 152 8.78 -7.17 0.68
N HIS A 153 9.78 -7.65 -0.06
CA HIS A 153 10.27 -9.02 -0.02
C HIS A 153 11.67 -9.03 0.62
N ILE A 154 11.80 -9.73 1.75
CA ILE A 154 13.04 -9.80 2.53
C ILE A 154 13.52 -11.24 2.57
N ASP A 155 14.61 -11.53 1.86
CA ASP A 155 15.31 -12.82 1.93
C ASP A 155 16.72 -12.61 2.50
N GLY A 156 16.86 -12.96 3.79
CA GLY A 156 18.11 -12.75 4.52
C GLY A 156 18.49 -11.27 4.62
N VAL A 157 19.53 -10.87 3.88
CA VAL A 157 19.99 -9.46 3.76
C VAL A 157 19.54 -8.78 2.47
N HIS A 158 18.79 -9.47 1.61
CA HIS A 158 18.33 -8.95 0.33
C HIS A 158 16.90 -8.43 0.49
N LEU A 159 16.75 -7.10 0.48
CA LEU A 159 15.46 -6.41 0.52
C LEU A 159 15.11 -5.94 -0.89
N HIS A 160 13.94 -6.35 -1.38
CA HIS A 160 13.33 -5.81 -2.59
C HIS A 160 12.02 -5.12 -2.20
N VAL A 161 11.76 -3.93 -2.73
CA VAL A 161 10.50 -3.22 -2.52
C VAL A 161 9.85 -2.94 -3.86
N ALA A 162 8.67 -3.49 -4.07
CA ALA A 162 7.85 -3.28 -5.26
C ALA A 162 6.71 -2.29 -4.93
N ASN A 163 6.67 -1.15 -5.62
CA ASN A 163 5.66 -0.11 -5.40
C ASN A 163 4.84 0.16 -6.67
N ALA A 164 3.52 0.18 -6.54
CA ALA A 164 2.56 0.58 -7.56
C ALA A 164 1.51 1.52 -6.90
N GLY A 165 1.85 2.81 -6.83
CA GLY A 165 0.97 3.86 -6.31
C GLY A 165 1.75 4.89 -5.48
N ASP A 166 1.03 5.61 -4.63
CA ASP A 166 1.52 6.66 -3.73
C ASP A 166 1.75 6.18 -2.28
N CYS A 167 1.69 4.87 -2.05
CA CYS A 167 2.30 4.27 -0.86
C CYS A 167 3.81 4.54 -0.83
N ARG A 168 4.39 4.58 0.37
CA ARG A 168 5.83 4.77 0.53
C ARG A 168 6.45 3.80 1.52
N ALA A 169 7.67 3.36 1.20
CA ALA A 169 8.53 2.59 2.08
C ALA A 169 9.85 3.32 2.38
N ILE A 170 10.17 3.43 3.66
CA ILE A 170 11.32 4.18 4.17
C ILE A 170 12.15 3.33 5.11
N LEU A 171 13.45 3.30 4.88
CA LEU A 171 14.42 2.64 5.73
C LEU A 171 14.97 3.63 6.77
N GLY A 172 14.84 3.27 8.05
CA GLY A 172 15.46 3.99 9.16
C GLY A 172 16.89 3.52 9.36
N VAL A 173 17.85 4.39 9.09
CA VAL A 173 19.29 4.11 9.18
C VAL A 173 19.86 4.85 10.38
N GLN A 174 20.57 4.13 11.24
CA GLN A 174 21.31 4.72 12.35
C GLN A 174 22.79 4.80 11.99
N GLU A 175 23.31 6.02 11.91
CA GLU A 175 24.70 6.28 11.64
C GLU A 175 25.59 6.03 12.87
N GLU A 176 26.91 6.02 12.65
CA GLU A 176 27.91 5.71 13.70
C GLU A 176 27.96 6.77 14.81
N ASP A 177 27.60 8.02 14.49
CA ASP A 177 27.47 9.10 15.46
C ASP A 177 26.17 9.05 16.28
N GLY A 178 25.31 8.07 15.98
CA GLY A 178 24.00 7.88 16.62
C GLY A 178 22.88 8.71 15.99
N THR A 179 23.17 9.49 14.96
CA THR A 179 22.14 10.21 14.20
C THR A 179 21.30 9.26 13.36
N TRP A 180 20.08 9.68 13.08
CA TRP A 180 19.12 8.91 12.29
C TRP A 180 18.89 9.59 10.95
N SER A 181 18.85 8.79 9.89
CA SER A 181 18.50 9.24 8.55
C SER A 181 17.38 8.38 7.95
N ALA A 182 16.56 9.01 7.13
CA ALA A 182 15.49 8.38 6.38
C ALA A 182 15.96 8.13 4.94
N LEU A 183 16.01 6.86 4.53
CA LEU A 183 16.32 6.47 3.16
C LEU A 183 15.04 6.00 2.47
N SER A 184 14.56 6.75 1.48
CA SER A 184 13.39 6.34 0.68
C SER A 184 13.76 5.17 -0.23
N LEU A 185 13.01 4.07 -0.14
CA LEU A 185 13.17 2.90 -1.02
C LEU A 185 12.20 2.92 -2.20
N THR A 186 11.17 3.76 -2.13
CA THR A 186 10.18 3.92 -3.20
C THR A 186 10.11 5.39 -3.63
N ARG A 187 9.60 5.60 -4.84
CA ARG A 187 9.13 6.90 -5.30
C ARG A 187 7.63 6.83 -5.46
N ASP A 188 6.94 7.87 -5.01
CA ASP A 188 5.49 7.92 -5.13
C ASP A 188 5.10 8.03 -6.60
N HIS A 189 4.15 7.19 -7.01
CA HIS A 189 3.61 7.20 -8.36
C HIS A 189 2.38 8.09 -8.42
N ASN A 190 2.63 9.39 -8.50
CA ASN A 190 1.59 10.41 -8.63
C ASN A 190 2.08 11.54 -9.56
N VAL A 191 1.24 12.55 -9.74
CA VAL A 191 1.52 13.69 -10.63
C VAL A 191 2.63 14.63 -10.14
N PHE A 192 3.13 14.46 -8.90
CA PHE A 192 4.23 15.26 -8.36
C PHE A 192 5.60 14.64 -8.67
N ASN A 193 5.63 13.39 -9.16
CA ASN A 193 6.84 12.71 -9.59
C ASN A 193 7.13 12.98 -11.07
N GLU A 194 8.14 13.81 -11.34
CA GLU A 194 8.53 14.19 -12.71
C GLU A 194 8.88 12.99 -13.60
N ALA A 195 9.41 11.90 -13.03
CA ALA A 195 9.72 10.70 -13.79
C ALA A 195 8.45 10.00 -14.30
N GLU A 196 7.40 9.95 -13.48
CA GLU A 196 6.09 9.41 -13.86
C GLU A 196 5.40 10.28 -14.91
N ILE A 197 5.46 11.61 -14.76
CA ILE A 197 4.94 12.53 -15.76
C ILE A 197 5.64 12.29 -17.10
N ARG A 198 6.98 12.13 -17.09
CA ARG A 198 7.75 11.86 -18.30
C ARG A 198 7.33 10.53 -18.94
N ARG A 199 7.20 9.45 -18.15
CA ARG A 199 6.73 8.15 -18.63
C ARG A 199 5.37 8.28 -19.33
N LEU A 200 4.39 8.88 -18.66
CA LEU A 200 3.04 9.07 -19.20
C LEU A 200 3.07 9.87 -20.51
N LYS A 201 3.90 10.91 -20.61
CA LYS A 201 4.04 11.70 -21.85
C LYS A 201 4.71 10.94 -22.99
N GLU A 202 5.57 9.97 -22.69
CA GLU A 202 6.25 9.13 -23.67
C GLU A 202 5.37 7.97 -24.16
N GLU A 203 4.49 7.45 -23.30
CA GLU A 203 3.54 6.38 -23.61
C GLU A 203 2.40 6.83 -24.55
N HIS A 204 2.09 8.13 -24.56
CA HIS A 204 0.97 8.69 -25.32
C HIS A 204 1.40 9.70 -26.41
N PRO A 205 0.61 9.90 -27.48
CA PRO A 205 0.89 10.90 -28.50
C PRO A 205 1.02 12.33 -27.94
N LYS A 206 1.93 13.13 -28.50
CA LYS A 206 2.19 14.53 -28.07
C LYS A 206 0.95 15.44 -28.04
N VAL A 207 -0.09 15.11 -28.80
CA VAL A 207 -1.36 15.87 -28.81
C VAL A 207 -2.06 15.79 -27.45
N GLU A 208 -1.85 14.70 -26.71
CA GLU A 208 -2.49 14.42 -25.42
C GLU A 208 -1.69 14.96 -24.23
N GLU A 209 -0.49 15.52 -24.44
CA GLU A 209 0.41 15.97 -23.37
C GLU A 209 -0.26 16.91 -22.36
N LYS A 210 -1.20 17.76 -22.83
CA LYS A 210 -1.94 18.72 -21.99
C LYS A 210 -3.20 18.15 -21.35
N THR A 211 -3.62 16.96 -21.74
CA THR A 211 -4.87 16.32 -21.31
C THR A 211 -4.66 15.12 -20.41
N ILE A 212 -3.46 14.53 -20.40
CA ILE A 212 -3.11 13.39 -19.54
C ILE A 212 -3.20 13.76 -18.06
N ILE A 213 -2.75 14.96 -17.68
CA ILE A 213 -2.83 15.46 -16.30
C ILE A 213 -3.73 16.69 -16.27
N VAL A 214 -4.80 16.63 -15.49
CA VAL A 214 -5.77 17.71 -15.32
C VAL A 214 -6.06 17.87 -13.84
N ASN A 215 -5.90 19.08 -13.28
CA ASN A 215 -6.10 19.37 -11.86
C ASN A 215 -5.33 18.39 -10.94
N ASP A 216 -4.04 18.19 -11.23
CA ASP A 216 -3.14 17.32 -10.47
C ASP A 216 -3.63 15.86 -10.37
N ARG A 217 -4.38 15.40 -11.39
CA ARG A 217 -4.91 14.04 -11.48
C ARG A 217 -4.78 13.49 -12.89
N LEU A 218 -4.50 12.19 -12.99
CA LEU A 218 -4.53 11.42 -14.23
C LEU A 218 -5.94 11.49 -14.84
N LEU A 219 -6.02 12.07 -16.04
CA LEU A 219 -7.24 12.41 -16.78
C LEU A 219 -8.28 13.20 -15.95
N GLY A 220 -7.85 13.89 -14.89
CA GLY A 220 -8.76 14.60 -13.98
C GLY A 220 -9.53 13.70 -13.00
N ILE A 221 -9.14 12.43 -12.89
CA ILE A 221 -9.84 11.43 -12.08
C ILE A 221 -8.97 10.98 -10.88
N LEU A 222 -7.81 10.39 -11.16
CA LEU A 222 -7.04 9.62 -10.19
C LEU A 222 -5.76 10.35 -9.77
N ILE A 223 -5.40 10.33 -8.49
CA ILE A 223 -4.11 10.88 -8.00
C ILE A 223 -2.95 9.94 -8.35
N PRO A 224 -2.99 8.65 -8.00
CA PRO A 224 -1.92 7.73 -8.36
C PRO A 224 -1.89 7.47 -9.87
N SER A 225 -0.68 7.42 -10.42
CA SER A 225 -0.40 7.09 -11.82
C SER A 225 -0.18 5.59 -12.06
N ARG A 226 -0.22 4.78 -10.98
CA ARG A 226 -0.19 3.32 -11.01
C ARG A 226 -1.12 2.74 -9.94
N SER A 227 -1.93 1.76 -10.29
CA SER A 227 -2.80 1.02 -9.36
C SER A 227 -3.28 -0.29 -9.99
N PHE A 228 -3.65 -1.24 -9.14
CA PHE A 228 -4.46 -2.41 -9.52
C PHE A 228 -5.90 -2.02 -9.75
N GLY A 229 -6.59 -2.75 -10.63
CA GLY A 229 -7.98 -2.46 -10.95
C GLY A 229 -8.10 -1.14 -11.71
N ASP A 230 -9.01 -0.25 -11.30
CA ASP A 230 -9.31 1.02 -11.98
C ASP A 230 -9.46 0.83 -13.50
N VAL A 231 -10.13 -0.26 -13.91
CA VAL A 231 -10.17 -0.69 -15.31
C VAL A 231 -10.75 0.34 -16.27
N GLN A 232 -11.51 1.31 -15.75
CA GLN A 232 -11.98 2.49 -16.48
C GLN A 232 -10.85 3.32 -17.13
N LEU A 233 -9.62 3.24 -16.61
CA LEU A 233 -8.43 3.88 -17.15
C LEU A 233 -7.56 2.95 -18.01
N LYS A 234 -7.89 1.64 -18.06
CA LYS A 234 -7.11 0.61 -18.74
C LYS A 234 -7.80 0.06 -20.00
N TRP A 235 -9.10 -0.22 -19.93
CA TRP A 235 -9.85 -0.90 -20.98
C TRP A 235 -10.27 0.01 -22.13
N SER A 236 -10.44 -0.57 -23.33
CA SER A 236 -11.05 0.15 -24.44
C SER A 236 -12.50 0.52 -24.14
N LYS A 237 -13.04 1.55 -24.82
CA LYS A 237 -14.42 2.01 -24.63
C LYS A 237 -15.43 0.90 -24.95
N GLU A 238 -15.13 0.11 -25.97
CA GLU A 238 -15.97 -1.00 -26.43
C GLU A 238 -16.01 -2.11 -25.37
N LEU A 239 -14.87 -2.46 -24.77
CA LEU A 239 -14.80 -3.45 -23.71
C LEU A 239 -15.55 -2.98 -22.46
N GLN A 240 -15.35 -1.74 -22.03
CA GLN A 240 -16.09 -1.17 -20.90
C GLN A 240 -17.60 -1.23 -21.14
N GLN A 241 -18.06 -0.81 -22.32
CA GLN A 241 -19.48 -0.84 -22.66
C GLN A 241 -20.03 -2.27 -22.69
N SER A 242 -19.33 -3.21 -23.32
CA SER A 242 -19.78 -4.61 -23.38
C SER A 242 -19.89 -5.26 -21.99
N VAL A 243 -18.95 -4.98 -21.09
CA VAL A 243 -18.98 -5.52 -19.71
C VAL A 243 -20.13 -4.91 -18.92
N LEU A 244 -20.36 -3.60 -19.05
CA LEU A 244 -21.43 -2.90 -18.33
C LEU A 244 -22.83 -3.27 -18.82
N GLU A 245 -23.00 -3.54 -20.11
CA GLU A 245 -24.27 -4.01 -20.69
C GLU A 245 -24.61 -5.44 -20.24
N ASN A 246 -23.59 -6.27 -20.00
CA ASN A 246 -23.75 -7.65 -19.51
C ASN A 246 -23.84 -7.74 -17.97
N GLY A 247 -23.43 -6.71 -17.25
CA GLY A 247 -23.46 -6.63 -15.79
C GLY A 247 -24.86 -6.34 -15.25
N SER A 248 -25.29 -7.07 -14.21
CA SER A 248 -26.54 -6.78 -13.52
C SER A 248 -26.36 -5.57 -12.60
N ASN A 249 -27.28 -4.60 -12.70
CA ASN A 249 -27.43 -3.41 -11.85
C ASN A 249 -26.12 -2.74 -11.36
N VAL A 250 -25.39 -2.12 -12.29
CA VAL A 250 -24.15 -1.34 -12.03
C VAL A 250 -24.31 -0.25 -10.95
N GLU A 251 -25.50 0.34 -10.82
CA GLU A 251 -25.79 1.34 -9.78
C GLU A 251 -25.75 0.73 -8.37
N ALA A 252 -26.30 -0.49 -8.20
CA ALA A 252 -26.24 -1.21 -6.92
C ALA A 252 -24.82 -1.57 -6.50
N LEU A 253 -23.87 -1.63 -7.44
CA LEU A 253 -22.46 -1.94 -7.20
C LEU A 253 -21.60 -0.68 -6.97
N ASN A 254 -22.21 0.51 -6.96
CA ASN A 254 -21.50 1.81 -6.93
C ASN A 254 -20.47 1.95 -8.06
N ILE A 255 -20.77 1.38 -9.23
CA ILE A 255 -19.97 1.49 -10.45
C ILE A 255 -20.59 2.61 -11.28
N TYR A 256 -19.92 3.76 -11.32
CA TYR A 256 -20.37 4.91 -12.11
C TYR A 256 -19.78 4.83 -13.52
N GLN A 257 -20.65 4.88 -14.52
CA GLN A 257 -20.25 4.93 -15.92
C GLN A 257 -19.68 6.32 -16.23
N TYR A 258 -18.36 6.47 -16.10
CA TYR A 258 -17.68 7.72 -16.42
C TYR A 258 -16.46 7.43 -17.30
N VAL A 259 -16.59 7.74 -18.59
CA VAL A 259 -15.45 7.75 -19.50
C VAL A 259 -14.87 9.18 -19.51
N PRO A 260 -13.60 9.38 -19.14
CA PRO A 260 -12.99 10.70 -19.21
C PRO A 260 -13.07 11.30 -20.63
N PRO A 261 -13.26 12.63 -20.76
CA PRO A 261 -13.47 13.27 -22.06
C PRO A 261 -12.27 13.14 -23.01
N ASN A 262 -11.05 13.03 -22.49
CA ASN A 262 -9.81 12.92 -23.27
C ASN A 262 -9.25 11.49 -23.29
N TYR A 263 -10.13 10.49 -23.31
CA TYR A 263 -9.76 9.08 -23.35
C TYR A 263 -9.61 8.59 -24.80
N TYR A 264 -8.40 8.72 -25.36
CA TYR A 264 -8.10 8.46 -26.77
C TYR A 264 -7.23 7.22 -26.99
N THR A 265 -6.15 7.06 -26.22
CA THR A 265 -5.14 6.00 -26.37
C THR A 265 -4.96 5.18 -25.09
N PRO A 266 -6.00 4.47 -24.60
CA PRO A 266 -5.83 3.57 -23.46
C PRO A 266 -4.85 2.42 -23.77
N PRO A 267 -4.18 1.85 -22.75
CA PRO A 267 -4.32 2.14 -21.31
C PRO A 267 -3.54 3.38 -20.85
N TYR A 268 -4.08 4.14 -19.89
CA TYR A 268 -3.41 5.29 -19.24
C TYR A 268 -2.86 4.96 -17.84
N LEU A 269 -3.16 3.77 -17.34
CA LEU A 269 -2.84 3.33 -15.99
C LEU A 269 -2.25 1.92 -16.06
N THR A 270 -1.27 1.64 -15.20
CA THR A 270 -0.62 0.33 -15.11
C THR A 270 -0.51 -0.10 -13.65
N ALA A 271 -0.59 -1.42 -13.40
CA ALA A 271 -0.24 -2.02 -12.11
C ALA A 271 1.24 -2.46 -12.04
N GLU A 272 2.02 -2.24 -13.11
CA GLU A 272 3.44 -2.59 -13.13
C GLU A 272 4.20 -1.81 -12.04
N PRO A 273 4.89 -2.49 -11.10
CA PRO A 273 5.56 -1.83 -9.99
C PRO A 273 6.91 -1.26 -10.42
N GLU A 274 7.36 -0.24 -9.72
CA GLU A 274 8.79 0.08 -9.66
C GLU A 274 9.42 -0.79 -8.55
N VAL A 275 10.49 -1.51 -8.86
CA VAL A 275 11.18 -2.38 -7.89
C VAL A 275 12.54 -1.78 -7.54
N THR A 276 12.77 -1.61 -6.24
CA THR A 276 14.06 -1.17 -5.70
C THR A 276 14.71 -2.30 -4.92
N TYR A 277 15.97 -2.59 -5.24
CA TYR A 277 16.82 -3.49 -4.45
C TYR A 277 17.69 -2.73 -3.46
N HIS A 278 17.73 -3.21 -2.21
CA HIS A 278 18.64 -2.74 -1.18
C HIS A 278 19.27 -3.93 -0.44
N LYS A 279 20.59 -3.90 -0.29
CA LYS A 279 21.29 -4.87 0.57
C LYS A 279 21.34 -4.34 1.99
N LEU A 280 20.63 -5.01 2.90
CA LEU A 280 20.59 -4.64 4.31
C LEU A 280 22.00 -4.64 4.93
N ARG A 281 22.27 -3.59 5.70
CA ARG A 281 23.51 -3.32 6.43
C ARG A 281 23.22 -3.28 7.92
N ARG A 282 24.25 -3.44 8.75
CA ARG A 282 24.13 -3.35 10.22
C ARG A 282 23.48 -2.04 10.70
N LYS A 283 23.70 -0.94 9.97
CA LYS A 283 23.14 0.40 10.23
C LYS A 283 21.64 0.51 9.94
N ASP A 284 21.09 -0.38 9.13
CA ASP A 284 19.69 -0.35 8.76
C ASP A 284 18.89 -1.03 9.89
N ARG A 285 18.07 -0.26 10.61
CA ARG A 285 17.46 -0.69 11.88
C ARG A 285 16.01 -1.12 11.71
N PHE A 286 15.27 -0.45 10.84
CA PHE A 286 13.87 -0.75 10.58
C PHE A 286 13.42 -0.27 9.20
N LEU A 287 12.33 -0.83 8.73
CA LEU A 287 11.60 -0.42 7.53
C LEU A 287 10.19 0.03 7.95
N VAL A 288 9.76 1.20 7.51
CA VAL A 288 8.39 1.70 7.64
C VAL A 288 7.72 1.64 6.28
N MET A 289 6.58 0.98 6.18
CA MET A 289 5.70 0.99 5.02
C MET A 289 4.37 1.58 5.44
N ALA A 290 3.89 2.59 4.71
CA ALA A 290 2.61 3.21 5.06
C ALA A 290 1.89 3.80 3.85
N SER A 291 0.58 4.00 4.02
CA SER A 291 -0.27 4.69 3.06
C SER A 291 0.05 6.18 3.03
N ASP A 292 -0.33 6.84 1.94
CA ASP A 292 -0.35 8.30 1.80
C ASP A 292 -1.02 9.01 2.97
N GLY A 293 -2.07 8.43 3.57
CA GLY A 293 -2.70 8.95 4.79
C GLY A 293 -1.73 9.21 5.96
N LEU A 294 -0.60 8.48 6.05
CA LEU A 294 0.48 8.81 6.99
C LEU A 294 1.38 9.93 6.44
N TRP A 295 1.84 9.78 5.20
CA TRP A 295 2.85 10.63 4.57
C TRP A 295 2.36 12.04 4.24
N ASP A 296 1.04 12.23 4.16
CA ASP A 296 0.40 13.53 4.05
C ASP A 296 0.48 14.33 5.37
N MET A 297 0.63 13.63 6.50
CA MET A 297 0.62 14.23 7.85
C MET A 297 2.01 14.35 8.46
N LEU A 298 2.94 13.45 8.10
CA LEU A 298 4.29 13.39 8.63
C LEU A 298 5.31 13.24 7.50
N ASN A 299 6.42 13.99 7.59
CA ASN A 299 7.53 13.81 6.67
C ASN A 299 8.39 12.58 7.05
N ASN A 300 9.30 12.21 6.16
CA ASN A 300 10.12 11.02 6.28
C ASN A 300 11.00 11.04 7.54
N GLU A 301 11.61 12.19 7.82
CA GLU A 301 12.53 12.42 8.93
C GLU A 301 11.82 12.35 10.28
N ASP A 302 10.62 12.94 10.39
CA ASP A 302 9.79 12.92 11.59
C ASP A 302 9.35 11.49 11.92
N VAL A 303 8.93 10.71 10.92
CA VAL A 303 8.59 9.30 11.12
C VAL A 303 9.79 8.51 11.64
N VAL A 304 10.97 8.66 11.04
CA VAL A 304 12.17 7.96 11.48
C VAL A 304 12.57 8.40 12.89
N LYS A 305 12.47 9.69 13.22
CA LYS A 305 12.75 10.22 14.55
C LYS A 305 11.81 9.62 15.60
N LEU A 306 10.50 9.58 15.35
CA LEU A 306 9.52 9.00 16.27
C LEU A 306 9.79 7.50 16.52
N VAL A 307 10.12 6.74 15.47
CA VAL A 307 10.47 5.32 15.61
C VAL A 307 11.78 5.14 16.40
N ALA A 308 12.77 5.98 16.15
CA ALA A 308 14.06 5.98 16.84
C ALA A 308 13.92 6.27 18.34
N GLU A 309 13.15 7.28 18.71
CA GLU A 309 12.86 7.65 20.10
C GLU A 309 12.13 6.51 20.82
N HIS A 310 11.11 5.93 20.18
CA HIS A 310 10.37 4.79 20.72
C HIS A 310 11.26 3.54 20.95
N LEU A 311 12.21 3.28 20.03
CA LEU A 311 13.19 2.20 20.18
C LEU A 311 14.13 2.43 21.37
N ALA A 312 14.58 3.66 21.57
CA ALA A 312 15.45 4.02 22.69
C ALA A 312 14.73 3.83 24.03
N GLU A 313 13.47 4.23 24.13
CA GLU A 313 12.66 4.08 25.34
C GLU A 313 12.37 2.62 25.71
N SER A 314 12.09 1.78 24.70
CA SER A 314 11.86 0.34 24.85
C SER A 314 13.08 -0.39 25.44
N THR A 315 14.29 0.08 25.12
CA THR A 315 15.55 -0.52 25.58
C THR A 315 15.85 -0.21 27.05
N VAL A 316 15.27 0.85 27.62
CA VAL A 316 15.55 1.33 28.98
C VAL A 316 14.67 0.67 30.06
N GLN A 317 13.71 -0.18 29.69
CA GLN A 317 12.73 -0.75 30.62
C GLN A 317 13.23 -1.91 31.52
N LYS A 318 14.50 -2.34 31.45
CA LYS A 318 15.09 -3.26 32.45
C LYS A 318 16.25 -2.62 33.21
N PRO A 319 16.01 -1.85 34.29
CA PRO A 319 17.06 -1.58 35.24
C PRO A 319 17.37 -2.86 36.03
N GLU A 320 18.50 -3.50 35.74
CA GLU A 320 19.06 -4.49 36.68
C GLU A 320 19.41 -3.78 37.99
N LEU A 321 18.70 -4.13 39.06
CA LEU A 321 18.97 -3.66 40.43
C LEU A 321 20.29 -4.26 40.93
N LYS A 322 21.42 -3.66 40.55
CA LYS A 322 22.76 -4.08 40.97
C LYS A 322 23.41 -3.19 42.05
N LYS A 323 22.73 -2.15 42.56
CA LYS A 323 23.29 -1.23 43.58
C LYS A 323 22.37 -1.03 44.79
N PRO A 324 22.93 -0.87 46.02
CA PRO A 324 22.15 -0.61 47.22
C PRO A 324 21.42 0.72 47.08
N VAL A 325 20.11 0.67 47.32
CA VAL A 325 19.18 1.77 47.04
C VAL A 325 19.22 2.75 48.22
N ASN A 326 19.67 3.99 48.01
CA ASN A 326 19.57 5.07 49.00
C ASN A 326 18.35 5.96 48.69
N LEU A 327 17.84 6.68 49.70
CA LEU A 327 16.61 7.50 49.57
C LEU A 327 16.75 8.58 48.47
N GLY A 328 17.94 9.14 48.29
CA GLY A 328 18.22 10.12 47.22
C GLY A 328 18.20 9.51 45.82
N TYR A 329 18.66 8.27 45.67
CA TYR A 329 18.62 7.51 44.43
C TYR A 329 17.19 7.10 44.10
N MET A 330 16.39 6.71 45.11
CA MET A 330 14.94 6.50 44.94
C MET A 330 14.23 7.78 44.49
N GLN A 331 14.51 8.93 45.12
CA GLN A 331 13.97 10.23 44.71
C GLN A 331 14.34 10.55 43.25
N SER A 332 15.61 10.31 42.86
CA SER A 332 16.07 10.53 41.48
C SER A 332 15.39 9.61 40.47
N LEU A 333 15.18 8.33 40.83
CA LEU A 333 14.45 7.36 40.01
C LEU A 333 12.96 7.72 39.91
N LEU A 334 12.35 8.25 40.97
CA LEU A 334 10.95 8.67 40.98
C LEU A 334 10.75 9.96 40.17
N LEU A 335 11.67 10.92 40.25
CA LEU A 335 11.65 12.12 39.40
C LEU A 335 11.87 11.76 37.94
N GLN A 336 12.81 10.86 37.65
CA GLN A 336 13.03 10.31 36.32
C GLN A 336 11.81 9.53 35.82
N ARG A 337 11.09 8.80 36.70
CA ARG A 337 9.80 8.15 36.36
C ARG A 337 8.66 9.14 36.21
N LYS A 338 8.66 10.27 36.91
CA LYS A 338 7.65 11.32 36.79
C LYS A 338 7.82 12.11 35.49
N SER A 339 9.05 12.38 35.06
CA SER A 339 9.31 12.90 33.71
C SER A 339 9.04 11.86 32.63
N ARG A 340 9.34 10.57 32.88
CA ARG A 340 8.98 9.42 32.02
C ARG A 340 7.54 8.96 32.13
N SER A 341 6.71 9.55 32.99
CA SER A 341 5.27 9.26 33.02
C SER A 341 4.57 9.85 31.79
N MET A 342 5.31 10.58 30.96
CA MET A 342 4.97 11.00 29.60
C MET A 342 5.75 10.22 28.51
N GLY A 343 6.57 9.22 28.87
CA GLY A 343 7.31 8.35 27.94
C GLY A 343 6.44 7.20 27.44
N SER A 344 6.57 6.88 26.16
CA SER A 344 5.63 6.22 25.24
C SER A 344 4.41 5.54 25.90
N LEU A 345 3.24 6.20 25.84
CA LEU A 345 1.93 5.58 26.13
C LEU A 345 1.66 4.34 25.25
N ASP A 346 2.34 4.22 24.12
CA ASP A 346 2.08 3.19 23.13
C ASP A 346 3.08 2.05 23.24
N GLN A 347 2.56 0.83 23.32
CA GLN A 347 3.36 -0.40 23.21
C GLN A 347 3.69 -0.74 21.75
N ASN A 348 2.90 -0.22 20.81
CA ASN A 348 3.02 -0.52 19.40
C ASN A 348 3.43 0.76 18.65
N ILE A 349 4.54 0.67 17.92
CA ILE A 349 5.08 1.80 17.17
C ILE A 349 4.15 2.29 16.05
N ALA A 350 3.43 1.41 15.36
CA ALA A 350 2.49 1.82 14.33
C ALA A 350 1.34 2.63 14.94
N THR A 351 0.85 2.22 16.11
CA THR A 351 -0.13 3.00 16.88
C THR A 351 0.42 4.36 17.30
N HIS A 352 1.70 4.41 17.71
CA HIS A 352 2.38 5.65 18.05
C HIS A 352 2.45 6.61 16.85
N LEU A 353 2.87 6.12 15.68
CA LEU A 353 2.91 6.89 14.44
C LEU A 353 1.52 7.40 14.03
N ILE A 354 0.50 6.55 14.09
CA ILE A 354 -0.89 6.95 13.78
C ILE A 354 -1.37 8.03 14.74
N ARG A 355 -1.06 7.91 16.04
CA ARG A 355 -1.40 8.95 17.02
C ARG A 355 -0.75 10.29 16.69
N HIS A 356 0.53 10.28 16.33
CA HIS A 356 1.23 11.49 15.90
C HIS A 356 0.63 12.05 14.62
N ALA A 357 0.32 11.23 13.63
CA ALA A 357 -0.28 11.69 12.37
C ALA A 357 -1.64 12.38 12.58
N VAL A 358 -2.51 11.81 13.41
CA VAL A 358 -3.86 12.35 13.66
C VAL A 358 -3.84 13.54 14.62
N GLY A 359 -2.97 13.50 15.64
CA GLY A 359 -2.91 14.48 16.72
C GLY A 359 -1.84 15.57 16.57
N ASN A 360 -1.13 15.64 15.45
CA ASN A 360 0.05 16.51 15.32
C ASN A 360 -0.30 17.99 15.51
N ASN A 361 0.51 18.72 16.28
CA ASN A 361 0.50 20.18 16.34
C ASN A 361 1.63 20.79 15.49
N GLU A 362 1.71 22.12 15.42
CA GLU A 362 2.75 22.82 14.64
C GLU A 362 4.19 22.57 15.16
N TYR A 363 4.33 22.01 16.37
CA TYR A 363 5.60 21.74 17.03
C TYR A 363 6.02 20.26 16.96
N GLY A 364 5.26 19.39 16.28
CA GLY A 364 5.57 17.96 16.17
C GLY A 364 5.14 17.13 17.39
N GLU A 365 4.43 17.73 18.35
CA GLU A 365 3.92 17.04 19.54
C GLU A 365 2.45 16.65 19.37
N VAL A 366 2.01 15.63 20.11
CA VAL A 366 0.61 15.19 20.10
C VAL A 366 -0.24 16.15 20.94
N ASP A 367 -1.14 16.87 20.27
CA ASP A 367 -2.21 17.59 20.93
C ASP A 367 -3.38 16.63 21.23
N GLN A 368 -3.60 16.39 22.52
CA GLN A 368 -4.63 15.48 23.00
C GLN A 368 -6.05 15.96 22.66
N GLU A 369 -6.29 17.26 22.63
CA GLU A 369 -7.61 17.81 22.30
C GLU A 369 -7.93 17.59 20.82
N LYS A 370 -6.94 17.88 19.96
CA LYS A 370 -7.04 17.62 18.52
C LYS A 370 -7.22 16.13 18.22
N LEU A 371 -6.46 15.25 18.87
CA LEU A 371 -6.57 13.81 18.69
C LEU A 371 -7.99 13.31 19.02
N VAL A 372 -8.53 13.72 20.18
CA VAL A 372 -9.90 13.34 20.59
C VAL A 372 -10.93 13.89 19.59
N ALA A 373 -10.79 15.14 19.16
CA ALA A 373 -11.69 15.74 18.19
C ALA A 373 -11.68 14.94 16.87
N MET A 374 -10.51 14.61 16.34
CA MET A 374 -10.36 13.87 15.08
C MET A 374 -10.93 12.45 15.16
N LEU A 375 -10.71 11.74 16.28
CA LEU A 375 -11.21 10.37 16.47
C LEU A 375 -12.72 10.31 16.72
N THR A 376 -13.34 11.40 17.17
CA THR A 376 -14.79 11.47 17.45
C THR A 376 -15.60 11.90 16.22
N LEU A 377 -14.94 12.30 15.12
CA LEU A 377 -15.63 12.67 13.88
C LEU A 377 -16.47 11.50 13.34
N PRO A 378 -17.73 11.75 12.92
CA PRO A 378 -18.54 10.72 12.25
C PRO A 378 -17.94 10.37 10.88
N GLU A 379 -18.25 9.17 10.37
CA GLU A 379 -17.65 8.61 9.15
C GLU A 379 -17.75 9.54 7.94
N ASP A 380 -18.88 10.21 7.76
CA ASP A 380 -19.13 11.15 6.65
C ASP A 380 -18.20 12.38 6.67
N LEU A 381 -17.78 12.80 7.87
CA LEU A 381 -16.88 13.94 8.07
C LEU A 381 -15.43 13.52 8.19
N ALA A 382 -15.14 12.32 8.70
CA ALA A 382 -13.79 11.83 8.93
C ALA A 382 -12.92 11.93 7.67
N ARG A 383 -13.47 11.51 6.52
CA ARG A 383 -12.80 11.57 5.21
C ARG A 383 -12.50 12.98 4.71
N MET A 384 -13.11 14.02 5.29
CA MET A 384 -12.78 15.40 4.95
C MET A 384 -11.51 15.91 5.66
N TYR A 385 -11.11 15.24 6.74
CA TYR A 385 -9.99 15.67 7.60
C TYR A 385 -8.81 14.71 7.58
N ARG A 386 -9.02 13.44 7.27
CA ARG A 386 -7.97 12.43 7.14
C ARG A 386 -8.34 11.38 6.11
N ASP A 387 -7.33 10.78 5.49
CA ASP A 387 -7.50 9.54 4.74
C ASP A 387 -7.30 8.31 5.65
N ASP A 388 -7.53 7.13 5.09
CA ASP A 388 -7.27 5.85 5.74
C ASP A 388 -5.75 5.68 5.98
N ILE A 389 -5.35 5.54 7.25
CA ILE A 389 -3.95 5.42 7.66
C ILE A 389 -3.61 3.96 7.96
N THR A 390 -2.74 3.37 7.16
CA THR A 390 -2.18 2.03 7.39
C THR A 390 -0.67 2.12 7.54
N VAL A 391 -0.12 1.52 8.59
CA VAL A 391 1.32 1.57 8.89
C VAL A 391 1.81 0.19 9.30
N THR A 392 2.89 -0.26 8.67
CA THR A 392 3.67 -1.41 9.13
C THR A 392 5.12 -1.01 9.40
N VAL A 393 5.64 -1.40 10.55
CA VAL A 393 7.05 -1.20 10.93
C VAL A 393 7.70 -2.57 11.12
N VAL A 394 8.76 -2.83 10.36
CA VAL A 394 9.56 -4.06 10.41
C VAL A 394 10.91 -3.74 11.04
N TYR A 395 11.20 -4.34 12.19
CA TYR A 395 12.51 -4.21 12.84
C TYR A 395 13.48 -5.27 12.33
N PHE A 396 14.70 -4.84 12.01
CA PHE A 396 15.76 -5.73 11.58
C PHE A 396 16.66 -6.15 12.75
N ASN A 397 17.16 -7.39 12.67
CA ASN A 397 18.17 -7.87 13.59
C ASN A 397 19.57 -7.56 13.02
N SER A 398 20.20 -6.50 13.54
CA SER A 398 21.52 -6.05 13.09
C SER A 398 22.61 -7.11 13.24
N ASP A 399 22.55 -7.94 14.29
CA ASP A 399 23.54 -9.01 14.52
C ASP A 399 23.37 -10.13 13.48
N ALA A 400 22.15 -10.45 13.10
CA ALA A 400 21.87 -11.43 12.05
C ALA A 400 22.32 -10.93 10.67
N ILE A 401 22.11 -9.63 10.37
CA ILE A 401 22.54 -9.01 9.12
C ILE A 401 24.07 -9.04 8.99
N GLU A 402 24.79 -8.67 10.04
CA GLU A 402 26.26 -8.65 10.03
C GLU A 402 26.85 -10.05 9.83
N ASN A 403 26.23 -11.06 10.45
CA ASN A 403 26.71 -12.45 10.40
C ASN A 403 26.13 -13.27 9.25
N TYR A 404 25.35 -12.68 8.33
CA TYR A 404 24.65 -13.43 7.28
C TYR A 404 25.59 -14.16 6.32
N TYR A 405 26.75 -13.57 6.01
CA TYR A 405 27.81 -14.21 5.23
C TYR A 405 29.03 -14.50 6.13
N PRO A 406 29.00 -15.58 6.93
CA PRO A 406 30.13 -15.92 7.78
C PRO A 406 31.33 -16.32 6.90
N GLY A 407 32.33 -15.43 6.74
CA GLY A 407 33.57 -15.76 6.04
C GLY A 407 34.19 -14.70 5.12
N LYS A 408 33.58 -13.51 4.95
CA LYS A 408 34.24 -12.37 4.28
C LYS A 408 34.81 -11.40 5.33
N LYS A 409 35.89 -11.80 5.99
CA LYS A 409 36.81 -10.88 6.66
C LYS A 409 38.08 -10.75 5.84
#